data_AF-A0A554JDC5-F1
#
_entry.id   AF-A0A554JDC5-F1
#
_cell.length_a   1.000
_cell.length_b   1.000
_cell.length_c   1.000
_cell.angle_alpha   90.00
_cell.angle_beta   90.00
_cell.angle_gamma   90.00
#
_symmetry.space_group_name_H-M   'P 1'
#
loop_
_entity.id
_entity.type
_entity.pdbx_description
1 polymer ?
#
loop_
_entity_poly.entity_id
_entity_poly.type
_entity_poly.pdbx_seq_one_letter_code
_entity_poly.pdbx_strand_id
1 'polypeptide(L)'
;MKKILISSIFAVATLFATATAFAQDAQVTLPSAGLTPSSPFYFLDRFGENLRQFFTFNRETKAKLQIEFAGERIAEIKIMVEKKGVNAKGLAIAESLLKTNVAYAAEIIDQEKTSGKDVSVLAKTLNDEFDLRDKLLEQTFKDAKEQLKAQRKEIKTKLLTEARSVGDTTQIAVLEAQLKDIDDQIDILGQKKDQLENSLQNEQENIEKEMSEDDQKKEEIEQEEEQEAEDIEEAKEIDEEVDEPKETKESQETDEKESTQDSNSSDQNDQNTNETSNND
;
A
#
# COMPACT_ATOMS: atom_id res chain seq x y z
N MET A 1 -61.01 -3.25 -44.40
CA MET A 1 -62.16 -3.33 -43.48
C MET A 1 -61.64 -3.50 -42.06
N LYS A 2 -62.24 -2.76 -41.12
CA LYS A 2 -62.17 -2.83 -39.65
C LYS A 2 -60.91 -2.31 -38.94
N LYS A 3 -61.12 -1.11 -38.41
CA LYS A 3 -60.40 -0.41 -37.33
C LYS A 3 -60.62 -1.16 -36.01
N ILE A 4 -59.62 -1.18 -35.13
CA ILE A 4 -59.84 -1.21 -33.68
C ILE A 4 -58.89 -0.19 -33.04
N LEU A 5 -59.53 0.79 -32.37
CA LEU A 5 -58.96 1.83 -31.52
C LEU A 5 -58.97 1.33 -30.08
N ILE A 6 -57.85 1.40 -29.36
CA ILE A 6 -57.74 1.44 -27.89
C ILE A 6 -56.45 2.23 -27.59
N SER A 7 -56.48 3.57 -27.48
CA SER A 7 -56.80 4.35 -26.27
C SER A 7 -56.22 3.77 -24.97
N SER A 8 -55.03 4.23 -24.58
CA SER A 8 -54.68 4.34 -23.17
C SER A 8 -53.70 5.48 -22.97
N ILE A 9 -54.26 6.54 -22.38
CA ILE A 9 -53.61 7.70 -21.80
C ILE A 9 -52.74 7.18 -20.64
N PHE A 10 -51.42 7.28 -20.75
CA PHE A 10 -50.55 7.18 -19.59
C PHE A 10 -50.21 8.60 -19.14
N ALA A 11 -50.68 8.93 -17.95
CA ALA A 11 -50.47 10.20 -17.29
C ALA A 11 -48.98 10.41 -17.02
N VAL A 12 -48.44 11.49 -17.57
CA VAL A 12 -47.14 12.04 -17.18
C VAL A 12 -47.33 12.71 -15.82
N ALA A 13 -47.00 11.99 -14.76
CA ALA A 13 -46.87 12.56 -13.42
C ALA A 13 -45.41 12.97 -13.23
N THR A 14 -45.10 14.23 -13.58
CA THR A 14 -43.82 14.87 -13.27
C THR A 14 -43.81 15.20 -11.78
N LEU A 15 -43.29 14.28 -10.96
CA LEU A 15 -42.98 14.58 -9.57
C LEU A 15 -41.62 15.32 -9.54
N PHE A 16 -41.69 16.63 -9.32
CA PHE A 16 -40.53 17.43 -8.91
C PHE A 16 -40.10 16.96 -7.51
N ALA A 17 -39.18 16.01 -7.47
CA ALA A 17 -38.36 15.79 -6.28
C ALA A 17 -37.30 16.90 -6.28
N THR A 18 -37.47 17.85 -5.37
CA THR A 18 -36.44 18.83 -5.01
C THR A 18 -35.19 18.06 -4.59
N ALA A 19 -34.17 18.08 -5.45
CA ALA A 19 -32.85 17.59 -5.11
C ALA A 19 -32.31 18.45 -3.97
N THR A 20 -32.27 17.89 -2.76
CA THR A 20 -31.36 18.35 -1.72
C THR A 20 -29.95 18.14 -2.25
N ALA A 21 -29.34 19.22 -2.75
CA ALA A 21 -27.91 19.25 -3.03
C ALA A 21 -27.19 19.13 -1.69
N PHE A 22 -26.85 17.91 -1.30
CA PHE A 22 -25.75 17.71 -0.39
C PHE A 22 -24.51 18.20 -1.12
N ALA A 23 -23.79 19.14 -0.51
CA ALA A 23 -22.42 19.41 -0.90
C ALA A 23 -21.69 18.07 -0.83
N GLN A 24 -21.43 17.47 -1.98
CA GLN A 24 -20.49 16.37 -2.07
C GLN A 24 -19.14 17.01 -1.75
N ASP A 25 -18.53 16.64 -0.63
CA ASP A 25 -17.08 16.65 -0.56
C ASP A 25 -16.62 16.06 -1.89
N ALA A 26 -15.81 16.82 -2.64
CA ALA A 26 -15.36 16.43 -3.95
C ALA A 26 -14.49 15.18 -3.77
N GLN A 27 -15.13 14.01 -3.73
CA GLN A 27 -14.46 12.75 -3.61
C GLN A 27 -13.69 12.60 -4.90
N VAL A 28 -12.38 12.78 -4.82
CA VAL A 28 -11.48 12.65 -5.95
C VAL A 28 -11.62 11.22 -6.45
N THR A 29 -12.25 11.07 -7.61
CA THR A 29 -12.37 9.76 -8.25
C THR A 29 -11.21 9.60 -9.20
N LEU A 30 -10.43 8.53 -9.01
CA LEU A 30 -9.46 8.11 -10.01
C LEU A 30 -10.17 7.87 -11.35
N PRO A 31 -9.51 8.15 -12.48
CA PRO A 31 -10.01 7.70 -13.76
C PRO A 31 -10.12 6.17 -13.78
N SER A 32 -10.91 5.66 -14.72
CA SER A 32 -11.01 4.21 -14.91
C SER A 32 -9.63 3.63 -15.25
N ALA A 33 -9.20 2.62 -14.51
CA ALA A 33 -7.92 1.92 -14.76
C ALA A 33 -7.83 1.21 -16.11
N GLY A 34 -8.93 1.12 -16.87
CA GLY A 34 -8.94 0.47 -18.18
C GLY A 34 -8.46 -0.99 -18.11
N LEU A 35 -7.48 -1.33 -18.95
CA LEU A 35 -6.78 -2.61 -18.89
C LEU A 35 -5.50 -2.45 -18.09
N THR A 36 -5.30 -3.20 -17.01
CA THR A 36 -4.01 -3.18 -16.30
C THR A 36 -2.88 -3.83 -17.12
N PRO A 37 -1.60 -3.55 -16.81
CA PRO A 37 -0.45 -4.20 -17.44
C PRO A 37 -0.40 -5.72 -17.29
N SER A 38 -1.16 -6.29 -16.35
CA SER A 38 -1.32 -7.74 -16.21
C SER A 38 -2.14 -8.38 -17.35
N SER A 39 -2.90 -7.57 -18.10
CA SER A 39 -3.75 -8.03 -19.19
C SER A 39 -2.94 -8.30 -20.47
N PRO A 40 -3.19 -9.42 -21.18
CA PRO A 40 -2.55 -9.69 -22.47
C PRO A 40 -2.95 -8.68 -23.57
N PHE A 41 -4.04 -7.92 -23.35
CA PHE A 41 -4.52 -6.90 -24.27
C PHE A 41 -4.12 -5.48 -23.88
N TYR A 42 -3.26 -5.31 -22.87
CA TYR A 42 -2.82 -4.01 -22.39
C TYR A 42 -2.22 -3.11 -23.48
N PHE A 43 -1.60 -3.71 -24.49
CA PHE A 43 -1.07 -2.98 -25.65
C PHE A 43 -2.14 -2.16 -26.41
N LEU A 44 -3.43 -2.55 -26.34
CA LEU A 44 -4.52 -1.79 -26.94
C LEU A 44 -4.78 -0.48 -26.18
N ASP A 45 -4.70 -0.52 -24.85
CA ASP A 45 -4.81 0.65 -23.98
C ASP A 45 -3.70 1.65 -24.32
N ARG A 46 -2.46 1.17 -24.28
CA ARG A 46 -1.26 1.94 -24.67
C ARG A 46 -1.32 2.48 -26.10
N PHE A 47 -1.88 1.71 -27.04
CA PHE A 47 -2.07 2.20 -28.41
C PHE A 47 -3.08 3.35 -28.47
N GLY A 48 -4.19 3.25 -27.74
CA GLY A 48 -5.18 4.32 -27.61
C GLY A 48 -4.59 5.59 -27.00
N GLU A 49 -3.82 5.46 -25.92
CA GLU A 49 -3.11 6.57 -25.28
C GLU A 49 -2.15 7.26 -26.25
N ASN A 50 -1.33 6.49 -26.98
CA ASN A 50 -0.41 7.01 -27.98
C ASN A 50 -1.15 7.77 -29.09
N LEU A 51 -2.30 7.27 -29.55
CA LEU A 51 -3.12 7.99 -30.54
C LEU A 51 -3.67 9.30 -29.96
N ARG A 52 -4.21 9.28 -28.74
CA ARG A 52 -4.67 10.51 -28.05
C ARG A 52 -3.53 11.53 -27.96
N GLN A 53 -2.36 11.09 -27.51
CA GLN A 53 -1.19 11.95 -27.37
C GLN A 53 -0.70 12.51 -28.72
N PHE A 54 -0.71 11.69 -29.79
CA PHE A 54 -0.32 12.10 -31.13
C PHE A 54 -1.20 13.22 -31.68
N PHE A 55 -2.51 13.14 -31.45
CA PHE A 55 -3.48 14.15 -31.91
C PHE A 55 -3.64 15.35 -30.95
N THR A 56 -3.06 15.31 -29.75
CA THR A 56 -3.00 16.45 -28.83
C THR A 56 -1.82 17.35 -29.18
N PHE A 57 -2.05 18.33 -30.06
CA PHE A 57 -1.00 19.23 -30.54
C PHE A 57 -0.66 20.36 -29.56
N ASN A 58 -1.62 20.83 -28.76
CA ASN A 58 -1.39 21.87 -27.77
C ASN A 58 -0.58 21.30 -26.58
N ARG A 59 0.48 22.01 -26.20
CA ARG A 59 1.44 21.57 -25.16
C ARG A 59 0.82 21.53 -23.77
N GLU A 60 0.12 22.59 -23.35
CA GLU A 60 -0.58 22.63 -22.06
C GLU A 60 -1.60 21.49 -21.94
N THR A 61 -2.38 21.26 -23.01
CA THR A 61 -3.34 20.14 -23.08
C THR A 61 -2.64 18.79 -23.03
N LYS A 62 -1.43 18.69 -23.61
CA LYS A 62 -0.63 17.47 -23.55
C LYS A 62 -0.10 17.21 -22.15
N ALA A 63 0.31 18.23 -21.40
CA ALA A 63 0.74 18.09 -20.01
C ALA A 63 -0.42 17.61 -19.13
N LYS A 64 -1.61 18.21 -19.27
CA LYS A 64 -2.84 17.74 -18.61
C LYS A 64 -3.17 16.29 -18.95
N LEU A 65 -3.04 15.91 -20.22
CA LEU A 65 -3.22 14.53 -20.66
C LEU A 65 -2.21 13.56 -20.03
N GLN A 66 -0.96 14.00 -19.78
CA GLN A 66 0.01 13.16 -19.05
C GLN A 66 -0.41 12.96 -17.59
N ILE A 67 -0.89 14.00 -16.91
CA ILE A 67 -1.42 13.87 -15.54
C ILE A 67 -2.66 12.97 -15.52
N GLU A 68 -3.54 13.04 -16.52
CA GLU A 68 -4.65 12.09 -16.70
C GLU A 68 -4.16 10.63 -16.79
N PHE A 69 -3.16 10.35 -17.63
CA PHE A 69 -2.56 9.02 -17.73
C PHE A 69 -1.88 8.58 -16.43
N ALA A 70 -1.21 9.48 -15.70
CA ALA A 70 -0.69 9.21 -14.37
C ALA A 70 -1.80 8.76 -13.41
N GLY A 71 -2.95 9.44 -13.43
CA GLY A 71 -4.14 9.03 -12.68
C GLY A 71 -4.64 7.63 -13.05
N GLU A 72 -4.62 7.27 -14.34
CA GLU A 72 -4.95 5.91 -14.78
C GLU A 72 -3.93 4.89 -14.24
N ARG A 73 -2.63 5.22 -14.22
CA ARG A 73 -1.60 4.35 -13.66
C ARG A 73 -1.78 4.13 -12.16
N ILE A 74 -2.16 5.17 -11.40
CA ILE A 74 -2.51 5.04 -9.97
C ILE A 74 -3.70 4.09 -9.81
N ALA A 75 -4.72 4.20 -10.65
CA ALA A 75 -5.87 3.29 -10.62
C ALA A 75 -5.49 1.84 -10.94
N GLU A 76 -4.55 1.62 -11.86
CA GLU A 76 -4.01 0.29 -12.14
C GLU A 76 -3.21 -0.28 -10.97
N ILE A 77 -2.33 0.53 -10.37
CA ILE A 77 -1.55 0.16 -9.18
C ILE A 77 -2.50 -0.28 -8.08
N LYS A 78 -3.53 0.52 -7.81
CA LYS A 78 -4.59 0.19 -6.84
C LYS A 78 -5.20 -1.18 -7.07
N ILE A 79 -5.71 -1.42 -8.27
CA ILE A 79 -6.32 -2.71 -8.61
C ILE A 79 -5.33 -3.87 -8.47
N MET A 80 -4.07 -3.66 -8.86
CA MET A 80 -3.03 -4.69 -8.81
C MET A 80 -2.62 -5.03 -7.39
N VAL A 81 -2.36 -4.02 -6.57
CA VAL A 81 -1.98 -4.17 -5.16
C VAL A 81 -3.12 -4.82 -4.38
N GLU A 82 -4.35 -4.33 -4.50
CA GLU A 82 -5.52 -4.90 -3.79
C GLU A 82 -5.78 -6.38 -4.15
N LYS A 83 -5.57 -6.78 -5.41
CA LYS A 83 -5.93 -8.13 -5.88
C LYS A 83 -4.81 -9.16 -5.78
N LYS A 84 -3.55 -8.71 -5.86
CA LYS A 84 -2.38 -9.58 -6.07
C LYS A 84 -1.18 -9.19 -5.20
N GLY A 85 -1.28 -8.13 -4.40
CA GLY A 85 -0.20 -7.64 -3.55
C GLY A 85 1.02 -7.18 -4.34
N VAL A 86 2.16 -7.13 -3.65
CA VAL A 86 3.45 -6.66 -4.19
C VAL A 86 3.99 -7.49 -5.37
N ASN A 87 3.52 -8.72 -5.51
CA ASN A 87 3.94 -9.66 -6.56
C ASN A 87 3.09 -9.57 -7.84
N ALA A 88 2.20 -8.57 -7.93
CA ALA A 88 1.35 -8.37 -9.09
C ALA A 88 2.17 -8.20 -10.38
N LYS A 89 1.93 -9.09 -11.35
CA LYS A 89 2.58 -8.99 -12.66
C LYS A 89 2.20 -7.67 -13.33
N GLY A 90 3.22 -6.91 -13.73
CA GLY A 90 3.01 -5.62 -14.39
C GLY A 90 2.91 -4.43 -13.44
N LEU A 91 2.98 -4.63 -12.11
CA LEU A 91 3.02 -3.52 -11.15
C LEU A 91 4.19 -2.58 -11.42
N ALA A 92 5.40 -3.12 -11.60
CA ALA A 92 6.58 -2.32 -11.97
C ALA A 92 6.41 -1.57 -13.29
N ILE A 93 5.57 -2.07 -14.21
CA ILE A 93 5.27 -1.38 -15.47
C ILE A 93 4.38 -0.16 -15.18
N ALA A 94 3.31 -0.32 -14.40
CA ALA A 94 2.46 0.81 -14.01
C ALA A 94 3.23 1.86 -13.19
N GLU A 95 4.06 1.44 -12.23
CA GLU A 95 4.95 2.33 -11.46
C GLU A 95 5.89 3.12 -12.39
N SER A 96 6.55 2.45 -13.34
CA SER A 96 7.44 3.10 -14.29
C SER A 96 6.71 4.09 -15.21
N LEU A 97 5.50 3.74 -15.64
CA LEU A 97 4.71 4.60 -16.51
C LEU A 97 4.20 5.82 -15.75
N LEU A 98 3.74 5.64 -14.51
CA LEU A 98 3.34 6.73 -13.63
C LEU A 98 4.45 7.78 -13.53
N LYS A 99 5.67 7.36 -13.15
CA LYS A 99 6.85 8.23 -13.10
C LYS A 99 7.09 8.94 -14.44
N THR A 100 7.02 8.20 -15.55
CA THR A 100 7.24 8.75 -16.90
C THR A 100 6.20 9.80 -17.26
N ASN A 101 4.94 9.58 -16.91
CA ASN A 101 3.85 10.51 -17.20
C ASN A 101 4.01 11.82 -16.42
N VAL A 102 4.33 11.74 -15.12
CA VAL A 102 4.57 12.94 -14.29
C VAL A 102 5.80 13.71 -14.77
N ALA A 103 6.93 13.02 -15.00
CA ALA A 103 8.14 13.63 -15.53
C ALA A 103 7.90 14.34 -16.88
N TYR A 104 7.10 13.73 -17.77
CA TYR A 104 6.80 14.36 -19.05
C TYR A 104 5.86 15.58 -18.89
N ALA A 105 4.96 15.58 -17.92
CA ALA A 105 4.17 16.77 -17.59
C ALA A 105 5.08 17.93 -17.13
N ALA A 106 6.03 17.65 -16.23
CA ALA A 106 7.03 18.60 -15.76
C ALA A 106 7.92 19.13 -16.90
N GLU A 107 8.41 18.24 -17.78
CA GLU A 107 9.22 18.62 -18.95
C GLU A 107 8.45 19.58 -19.89
N ILE A 108 7.14 19.37 -20.09
CA ILE A 108 6.34 20.28 -20.91
C ILE A 108 6.25 21.67 -20.27
N ILE A 109 6.09 21.76 -18.95
CA ILE A 109 6.07 23.04 -18.24
C ILE A 109 7.39 23.80 -18.45
N ASP A 110 8.52 23.13 -18.26
CA ASP A 110 9.85 23.74 -18.50
C ASP A 110 10.02 24.21 -19.95
N GLN A 111 9.61 23.39 -20.92
CA GLN A 111 9.67 23.75 -22.35
C GLN A 111 8.80 24.96 -22.70
N GLU A 112 7.61 25.08 -22.09
CA GLU A 112 6.73 26.22 -22.33
C GLU A 112 7.25 27.50 -21.66
N LYS A 113 7.82 27.39 -20.45
CA LYS A 113 8.49 28.50 -19.77
C LYS A 113 9.71 29.00 -20.54
N THR A 114 10.58 28.10 -20.98
CA THR A 114 11.76 28.46 -21.79
C THR A 114 11.36 29.08 -23.14
N SER A 115 10.17 28.77 -23.63
CA SER A 115 9.55 29.44 -24.80
C SER A 115 8.96 30.82 -24.48
N GLY A 116 9.10 31.31 -23.24
CA GLY A 116 8.69 32.64 -22.79
C GLY A 116 7.23 32.75 -22.38
N LYS A 117 6.53 31.63 -22.18
CA LYS A 117 5.14 31.64 -21.68
C LYS A 117 5.12 31.68 -20.16
N ASP A 118 4.08 32.30 -19.62
CA ASP A 118 3.74 32.18 -18.21
C ASP A 118 3.06 30.83 -17.99
N VAL A 119 3.68 29.99 -17.16
CA VAL A 119 3.22 28.62 -16.87
C VAL A 119 2.66 28.48 -15.47
N SER A 120 2.62 29.54 -14.66
CA SER A 120 2.23 29.49 -13.23
C SER A 120 0.87 28.83 -13.01
N VAL A 121 -0.13 29.22 -13.79
CA VAL A 121 -1.49 28.64 -13.71
C VAL A 121 -1.50 27.18 -14.16
N LEU A 122 -0.73 26.83 -15.20
CA LEU A 122 -0.65 25.45 -15.67
C LEU A 122 0.02 24.57 -14.61
N ALA A 123 1.17 24.99 -14.10
CA ALA A 123 1.91 24.32 -13.05
C ALA A 123 1.02 24.04 -11.84
N LYS A 124 0.34 25.08 -11.34
CA LYS A 124 -0.61 24.94 -10.23
C LYS A 124 -1.71 23.92 -10.54
N THR A 125 -2.31 24.01 -11.72
CA THR A 125 -3.38 23.07 -12.12
C THR A 125 -2.88 21.62 -12.12
N LEU A 126 -1.67 21.37 -12.63
CA LEU A 126 -1.11 20.02 -12.69
C LEU A 126 -0.72 19.50 -11.30
N ASN A 127 -0.18 20.37 -10.44
CA ASN A 127 0.14 20.07 -9.05
C ASN A 127 -1.12 19.65 -8.29
N ASP A 128 -2.11 20.56 -8.21
CA ASP A 128 -3.40 20.32 -7.55
C ASP A 128 -4.05 19.00 -8.05
N GLU A 129 -4.04 18.74 -9.37
CA GLU A 129 -4.62 17.52 -9.93
C GLU A 129 -3.85 16.25 -9.57
N PHE A 130 -2.53 16.34 -9.45
CA PHE A 130 -1.68 15.21 -9.15
C PHE A 130 -1.68 14.88 -7.66
N ASP A 131 -1.56 15.87 -6.77
CA ASP A 131 -1.51 15.65 -5.32
C ASP A 131 -2.77 14.97 -4.81
N LEU A 132 -3.93 15.38 -5.32
CA LEU A 132 -5.21 14.71 -5.03
C LEU A 132 -5.21 13.23 -5.40
N ARG A 133 -4.44 12.82 -6.40
CA ARG A 133 -4.32 11.42 -6.85
C ARG A 133 -3.20 10.70 -6.13
N ASP A 134 -2.13 11.40 -5.77
CA ASP A 134 -1.01 10.87 -5.01
C ASP A 134 -1.45 10.45 -3.59
N LYS A 135 -2.30 11.25 -2.94
CA LYS A 135 -2.98 10.86 -1.69
C LYS A 135 -3.77 9.55 -1.81
N LEU A 136 -4.38 9.29 -2.97
CA LEU A 136 -5.08 8.02 -3.23
C LEU A 136 -4.11 6.86 -3.48
N LEU A 137 -2.93 7.13 -4.03
CA LEU A 137 -1.85 6.16 -4.18
C LEU A 137 -1.27 5.78 -2.82
N GLU A 138 -1.00 6.75 -1.96
CA GLU A 138 -0.56 6.52 -0.57
C GLU A 138 -1.58 5.69 0.21
N GLN A 139 -2.86 6.09 0.17
CA GLN A 139 -3.93 5.34 0.82
C GLN A 139 -4.00 3.90 0.31
N THR A 140 -3.77 3.67 -0.99
CA THR A 140 -3.73 2.31 -1.56
C THR A 140 -2.66 1.45 -0.91
N PHE A 141 -1.45 2.00 -0.67
CA PHE A 141 -0.38 1.27 0.00
C PHE A 141 -0.69 1.05 1.49
N LYS A 142 -1.24 2.08 2.18
CA LYS A 142 -1.69 1.97 3.58
C LYS A 142 -2.75 0.87 3.75
N ASP A 143 -3.82 0.91 2.95
CA ASP A 143 -4.90 -0.09 2.97
C ASP A 143 -4.38 -1.51 2.74
N ALA A 144 -3.46 -1.69 1.79
CA ALA A 144 -2.88 -2.99 1.50
C ALA A 144 -1.97 -3.50 2.63
N LYS A 145 -1.21 -2.61 3.28
CA LYS A 145 -0.39 -2.92 4.47
C LYS A 145 -1.28 -3.36 5.63
N GLU A 146 -2.38 -2.65 5.89
CA GLU A 146 -3.35 -3.01 6.92
C GLU A 146 -3.99 -4.38 6.68
N GLN A 147 -4.37 -4.67 5.44
CA GLN A 147 -4.90 -5.99 5.08
C GLN A 147 -3.90 -7.11 5.35
N LEU A 148 -2.62 -6.91 5.02
CA LEU A 148 -1.55 -7.86 5.33
C LEU A 148 -1.35 -8.01 6.84
N LYS A 149 -1.35 -6.91 7.61
CA LYS A 149 -1.30 -6.95 9.09
C LYS A 149 -2.46 -7.75 9.68
N ALA A 150 -3.68 -7.59 9.15
CA ALA A 150 -4.84 -8.35 9.59
C ALA A 150 -4.69 -9.85 9.30
N GLN A 151 -4.21 -10.23 8.10
CA GLN A 151 -3.92 -11.62 7.76
C GLN A 151 -2.83 -12.22 8.65
N ARG A 152 -1.76 -11.45 8.91
CA ARG A 152 -0.68 -11.82 9.83
C ARG A 152 -1.23 -12.20 11.21
N LYS A 153 -2.11 -11.36 11.77
CA LYS A 153 -2.75 -11.58 13.07
C LYS A 153 -3.62 -12.85 13.09
N GLU A 154 -4.35 -13.12 12.01
CA GLU A 154 -5.13 -14.35 11.85
C GLU A 154 -4.23 -15.59 11.86
N ILE A 155 -3.11 -15.56 11.12
CA ILE A 155 -2.15 -16.66 11.06
C ILE A 155 -1.49 -16.90 12.42
N LYS A 156 -1.07 -15.85 13.13
CA LYS A 156 -0.54 -15.97 14.51
C LYS A 156 -1.54 -16.66 15.44
N THR A 157 -2.83 -16.29 15.33
CA THR A 157 -3.89 -16.89 16.15
C THR A 157 -4.06 -18.39 15.86
N LYS A 158 -4.00 -18.78 14.57
CA LYS A 158 -4.03 -20.20 14.16
C LYS A 158 -2.80 -20.95 14.67
N LEU A 159 -1.61 -20.37 14.56
CA LEU A 159 -0.36 -20.95 15.03
C LEU A 159 -0.41 -21.25 16.54
N LEU A 160 -0.88 -20.30 17.34
CA LEU A 160 -1.07 -20.49 18.79
C LEU A 160 -2.07 -21.59 19.13
N THR A 161 -3.12 -21.74 18.32
CA THR A 161 -4.13 -22.79 18.50
C THR A 161 -3.56 -24.16 18.18
N GLU A 162 -2.87 -24.29 17.05
CA GLU A 162 -2.27 -25.54 16.60
C GLU A 162 -1.14 -26.01 17.53
N ALA A 163 -0.31 -25.08 18.03
CA ALA A 163 0.73 -25.38 19.01
C ALA A 163 0.17 -25.95 20.32
N ARG A 164 -1.08 -25.61 20.68
CA ARG A 164 -1.76 -26.11 21.89
C ARG A 164 -2.42 -27.48 21.68
N SER A 165 -2.78 -27.85 20.46
CA SER A 165 -3.40 -29.14 20.13
C SER A 165 -2.37 -30.14 19.62
N VAL A 166 -1.87 -31.04 20.49
CA VAL A 166 -0.96 -32.19 20.18
C VAL A 166 -0.20 -31.99 18.86
N GLY A 167 0.72 -31.01 18.87
CA GLY A 167 1.18 -30.25 17.70
C GLY A 167 1.38 -31.04 16.40
N ASP A 168 0.53 -30.76 15.41
CA ASP A 168 0.81 -31.11 14.03
C ASP A 168 1.97 -30.24 13.52
N THR A 169 3.18 -30.78 13.71
CA THR A 169 4.44 -30.14 13.28
C THR A 169 4.44 -29.73 11.79
N THR A 170 3.64 -30.38 10.94
CA THR A 170 3.55 -30.02 9.52
C THR A 170 2.71 -28.76 9.33
N GLN A 171 1.58 -28.65 10.02
CA GLN A 171 0.73 -27.46 9.95
C GLN A 171 1.41 -26.24 10.57
N ILE A 172 2.12 -26.42 11.68
CA ILE A 172 2.94 -25.37 12.31
C ILE A 172 3.96 -24.82 11.30
N ALA A 173 4.75 -25.69 10.66
CA ALA A 173 5.74 -25.27 9.67
C ALA A 173 5.13 -24.53 8.46
N VAL A 174 3.93 -24.93 8.02
CA VAL A 174 3.19 -24.22 6.95
C VAL A 174 2.77 -22.82 7.40
N LEU A 175 2.21 -22.68 8.60
CA LEU A 175 1.78 -21.40 9.15
C LEU A 175 2.97 -20.45 9.41
N GLU A 176 4.11 -20.98 9.88
CA GLU A 176 5.35 -20.21 10.02
C GLU A 176 5.87 -19.70 8.66
N ALA A 177 5.84 -20.55 7.64
CA ALA A 177 6.23 -20.15 6.28
C ALA A 177 5.29 -19.06 5.72
N GLN A 178 3.98 -19.16 5.97
CA GLN A 178 3.02 -18.13 5.56
C GLN A 178 3.22 -16.82 6.33
N LEU A 179 3.53 -16.88 7.63
CA LEU A 179 3.81 -15.70 8.43
C LEU A 179 5.02 -14.95 7.89
N LYS A 180 6.10 -15.70 7.59
CA LYS A 180 7.30 -15.13 6.99
C LYS A 180 7.02 -14.50 5.62
N ASP A 181 6.22 -15.15 4.78
CA ASP A 181 5.83 -14.60 3.48
C ASP A 181 5.03 -13.30 3.61
N ILE A 182 4.13 -13.20 4.59
CA ILE A 182 3.39 -11.95 4.86
C ILE A 182 4.31 -10.86 5.38
N ASP A 183 5.22 -11.16 6.31
CA ASP A 183 6.21 -10.20 6.82
C ASP A 183 7.07 -9.66 5.65
N ASP A 184 7.58 -10.56 4.80
CA ASP A 184 8.33 -10.18 3.58
C ASP A 184 7.47 -9.29 2.65
N GLN A 185 6.16 -9.59 2.48
CA GLN A 185 5.26 -8.77 1.67
C GLN A 185 5.01 -7.38 2.25
N ILE A 186 4.87 -7.25 3.57
CA ILE A 186 4.71 -5.97 4.26
C ILE A 186 5.96 -5.09 4.04
N ASP A 187 7.15 -5.67 4.23
CA ASP A 187 8.41 -4.96 4.04
C ASP A 187 8.59 -4.49 2.59
N ILE A 188 8.32 -5.37 1.61
CA ILE A 188 8.41 -5.02 0.19
C ILE A 188 7.39 -3.94 -0.17
N LEU A 189 6.18 -3.98 0.39
CA LEU A 189 5.14 -3.00 0.12
C LEU A 189 5.55 -1.62 0.63
N GLY A 190 6.12 -1.54 1.84
CA GLY A 190 6.69 -0.31 2.39
C GLY A 190 7.79 0.25 1.51
N GLN A 191 8.79 -0.59 1.17
CA GLN A 191 9.89 -0.17 0.28
C GLN A 191 9.39 0.34 -1.08
N LYS A 192 8.32 -0.26 -1.62
CA LYS A 192 7.71 0.18 -2.88
C LYS A 192 7.00 1.52 -2.76
N LYS A 193 6.26 1.75 -1.67
CA LYS A 193 5.66 3.06 -1.36
C LYS A 193 6.76 4.12 -1.35
N ASP A 194 7.77 3.94 -0.50
CA ASP A 194 8.85 4.90 -0.32
C ASP A 194 9.61 5.18 -1.62
N GLN A 195 9.94 4.13 -2.39
CA GLN A 195 10.65 4.28 -3.68
C GLN A 195 9.81 4.99 -4.75
N LEU A 196 8.49 4.85 -4.70
CA LEU A 196 7.59 5.50 -5.64
C LEU A 196 7.41 6.97 -5.23
N GLU A 197 7.10 7.23 -3.97
CA GLU A 197 6.94 8.56 -3.37
C GLU A 197 8.18 9.43 -3.62
N ASN A 198 9.37 8.97 -3.22
CA ASN A 198 10.63 9.68 -3.46
C ASN A 198 10.89 10.00 -4.95
N SER A 199 10.43 9.13 -5.85
CA SER A 199 10.62 9.36 -7.29
C SER A 199 9.60 10.31 -7.90
N LEU A 200 8.41 10.42 -7.31
CA LEU A 200 7.37 11.33 -7.75
C LEU A 200 7.60 12.73 -7.19
N GLN A 201 8.06 12.82 -5.94
CA GLN A 201 8.40 14.08 -5.26
C GLN A 201 9.36 14.93 -6.10
N ASN A 202 10.41 14.32 -6.66
CA ASN A 202 11.36 15.05 -7.52
C ASN A 202 10.69 15.70 -8.75
N GLU A 203 9.70 15.04 -9.34
CA GLU A 203 8.99 15.54 -10.52
C GLU A 203 7.87 16.51 -10.15
N GLN A 204 7.18 16.30 -9.01
CA GLN A 204 6.26 17.26 -8.42
C GLN A 204 6.96 18.57 -8.08
N GLU A 205 8.11 18.53 -7.42
CA GLU A 205 8.89 19.72 -7.12
C GLU A 205 9.23 20.52 -8.39
N ASN A 206 9.49 19.85 -9.51
CA ASN A 206 9.76 20.52 -10.79
C ASN A 206 8.53 21.26 -11.32
N ILE A 207 7.32 20.75 -11.06
CA ILE A 207 6.06 21.43 -11.36
C ILE A 207 5.85 22.58 -10.38
N GLU A 208 6.04 22.33 -9.09
CA GLU A 208 5.80 23.28 -8.00
C GLU A 208 6.69 24.53 -8.09
N LYS A 209 7.97 24.35 -8.43
CA LYS A 209 8.94 25.45 -8.66
C LYS A 209 8.48 26.44 -9.74
N GLU A 210 7.52 26.03 -10.57
CA GLU A 210 6.98 26.82 -11.66
C GLU A 210 5.64 27.50 -11.35
N MET A 211 5.08 27.23 -10.16
CA MET A 211 3.90 27.93 -9.61
C MET A 211 4.24 29.36 -9.17
N SER A 212 3.22 30.13 -8.78
CA SER A 212 3.46 31.44 -8.18
C SER A 212 4.04 31.30 -6.76
N GLU A 213 4.81 32.29 -6.29
CA GLU A 213 5.38 32.26 -4.93
C GLU A 213 4.31 32.13 -3.83
N ASP A 214 3.13 32.69 -4.05
CA ASP A 214 2.01 32.60 -3.11
C ASP A 214 1.40 31.19 -3.10
N ASP A 215 1.35 30.53 -4.26
CA ASP A 215 0.88 29.15 -4.36
C ASP A 215 1.90 28.16 -3.78
N GLN A 216 3.21 28.37 -4.02
CA GLN A 216 4.28 27.54 -3.44
C GLN A 216 4.23 27.55 -1.91
N LYS A 217 4.13 28.73 -1.29
CA LYS A 217 4.00 28.82 0.17
C LYS A 217 2.74 28.14 0.70
N LYS A 218 1.66 28.16 -0.07
CA LYS A 218 0.43 27.47 0.31
C LYS A 218 0.63 25.95 0.28
N GLU A 219 1.34 25.46 -0.73
CA GLU A 219 1.68 24.06 -0.88
C GLU A 219 2.63 23.58 0.23
N GLU A 220 3.69 24.35 0.53
CA GLU A 220 4.60 24.06 1.66
C GLU A 220 3.84 23.92 2.99
N ILE A 221 2.87 24.81 3.26
CA ILE A 221 2.03 24.72 4.47
C ILE A 221 1.15 23.47 4.46
N GLU A 222 0.55 23.14 3.31
CA GLU A 222 -0.31 21.95 3.18
C GLU A 222 0.49 20.65 3.37
N GLN A 223 1.71 20.58 2.82
CA GLN A 223 2.63 19.45 2.99
C GLN A 223 3.13 19.34 4.45
N GLU A 224 3.44 20.45 5.12
CA GLU A 224 3.81 20.42 6.55
C GLU A 224 2.67 19.90 7.43
N GLU A 225 1.43 20.32 7.17
CA GLU A 225 0.25 19.83 7.89
C GLU A 225 -0.01 18.35 7.63
N GLU A 226 0.20 17.88 6.39
CA GLU A 226 0.03 16.48 6.01
C GLU A 226 1.11 15.58 6.63
N GLN A 227 2.38 16.01 6.62
CA GLN A 227 3.48 15.29 7.26
C GLN A 227 3.26 15.18 8.78
N GLU A 228 2.80 16.24 9.45
CA GLU A 228 2.48 16.18 10.88
C GLU A 228 1.36 15.17 11.15
N ALA A 229 0.36 15.09 10.27
CA ALA A 229 -0.72 14.10 10.37
C ALA A 229 -0.22 12.66 10.16
N GLU A 230 0.67 12.44 9.18
CA GLU A 230 1.29 11.13 8.93
C GLU A 230 2.15 10.67 10.11
N ASP A 231 3.00 11.55 10.66
CA ASP A 231 3.86 11.23 11.81
C ASP A 231 3.02 10.82 13.04
N ILE A 232 1.87 11.46 13.24
CA ILE A 232 0.92 11.11 14.31
C ILE A 232 0.27 9.75 14.05
N GLU A 233 -0.01 9.41 12.79
CA GLU A 233 -0.59 8.12 12.40
C GLU A 233 0.43 6.98 12.58
N GLU A 234 1.67 7.15 12.12
CA GLU A 234 2.74 6.18 12.29
C GLU A 234 3.07 5.93 13.77
N ALA A 235 3.09 6.99 14.60
CA ALA A 235 3.30 6.84 16.04
C ALA A 235 2.22 5.96 16.71
N LYS A 236 0.98 6.00 16.22
CA LYS A 236 -0.10 5.12 16.71
C LYS A 236 0.07 3.69 16.24
N GLU A 237 0.56 3.47 15.00
CA GLU A 237 0.84 2.11 14.52
C GLU A 237 1.89 1.40 15.37
N ILE A 238 2.92 2.12 15.83
CA ILE A 238 3.99 1.56 16.67
C ILE A 238 3.46 1.09 18.04
N ASP A 239 2.56 1.87 18.65
CA ASP A 239 1.96 1.52 19.95
C ASP A 239 1.06 0.27 19.85
N GLU A 240 0.36 0.06 18.73
CA GLU A 240 -0.45 -1.15 18.52
C GLU A 240 0.38 -2.43 18.32
N GLU A 241 1.62 -2.32 17.82
CA GLU A 241 2.50 -3.48 17.64
C GLU A 241 3.20 -3.90 18.94
N VAL A 242 3.31 -2.99 19.92
CA VAL A 242 3.95 -3.23 21.23
C VAL A 242 3.01 -3.93 22.24
N ASP A 243 1.69 -3.82 22.07
CA ASP A 243 0.68 -4.45 22.95
C ASP A 243 0.31 -5.89 22.51
N GLU A 244 1.00 -6.45 21.52
CA GLU A 244 0.97 -7.89 21.28
C GLU A 244 1.62 -8.62 22.49
N PRO A 245 0.94 -9.63 23.07
CA PRO A 245 1.45 -10.31 24.26
C PRO A 245 2.79 -10.96 23.95
N LYS A 246 3.87 -10.38 24.52
CA LYS A 246 5.19 -11.00 24.56
C LYS A 246 5.04 -12.41 25.11
N GLU A 247 5.49 -13.40 24.34
CA GLU A 247 5.68 -14.76 24.82
C GLU A 247 6.56 -14.72 26.08
N THR A 248 5.94 -14.83 27.24
CA THR A 248 6.62 -15.25 28.46
C THR A 248 7.11 -16.67 28.23
N LYS A 249 8.39 -16.80 27.86
CA LYS A 249 9.16 -18.02 28.07
C LYS A 249 9.30 -18.24 29.56
N GLU A 250 8.28 -18.88 30.15
CA GLU A 250 8.35 -19.41 31.50
C GLU A 250 9.36 -20.56 31.48
N SER A 251 10.57 -20.25 31.95
CA SER A 251 11.64 -21.21 32.13
C SER A 251 11.24 -22.18 33.24
N GLN A 252 11.33 -23.46 32.96
CA GLN A 252 11.21 -24.53 33.96
C GLN A 252 12.30 -24.34 35.02
N GLU A 253 11.91 -23.85 36.19
CA GLU A 253 12.70 -23.93 37.41
C GLU A 253 12.37 -25.28 38.08
N THR A 254 13.28 -26.24 37.92
CA THR A 254 13.23 -27.52 38.61
C THR A 254 13.53 -27.32 40.09
N ASP A 255 12.52 -27.52 40.93
CA ASP A 255 12.63 -27.72 42.38
C ASP A 255 13.49 -28.96 42.70
N GLU A 256 14.78 -28.79 42.97
CA GLU A 256 15.58 -29.73 43.77
C GLU A 256 15.51 -29.29 45.23
N LYS A 257 14.55 -29.87 45.97
CA LYS A 257 14.50 -29.75 47.43
C LYS A 257 15.39 -30.80 48.08
N GLU A 258 16.53 -30.30 48.53
CA GLU A 258 17.41 -30.84 49.56
C GLU A 258 16.61 -31.28 50.81
N SER A 259 16.79 -32.53 51.21
CA SER A 259 16.32 -33.07 52.50
C SER A 259 17.41 -33.96 53.09
N THR A 260 18.35 -33.33 53.78
CA THR A 260 19.20 -33.96 54.79
C THR A 260 18.41 -34.20 56.07
N GLN A 261 18.34 -35.45 56.56
CA GLN A 261 18.71 -35.75 57.96
C GLN A 261 18.88 -37.25 58.25
N ASP A 262 20.08 -37.57 58.73
CA ASP A 262 20.44 -38.53 59.78
C ASP A 262 19.62 -39.82 59.98
N SER A 263 20.30 -40.98 59.92
CA SER A 263 20.95 -41.52 61.13
C SER A 263 21.67 -42.87 60.88
N ASN A 264 22.95 -42.86 61.26
CA ASN A 264 23.62 -43.81 62.17
C ASN A 264 23.71 -45.32 61.81
N SER A 265 24.96 -45.79 61.66
CA SER A 265 25.62 -46.79 62.53
C SER A 265 26.49 -47.79 61.75
N SER A 266 27.77 -47.89 62.15
CA SER A 266 28.63 -49.10 62.25
C SER A 266 28.53 -50.14 61.11
N ASP A 267 29.61 -50.57 60.46
CA ASP A 267 30.81 -51.17 61.05
C ASP A 267 31.74 -51.62 59.91
N GLN A 268 33.01 -51.81 60.26
CA GLN A 268 34.07 -52.65 59.65
C GLN A 268 33.72 -53.43 58.35
N ASN A 269 34.57 -53.59 57.34
CA ASN A 269 35.96 -54.06 57.43
C ASN A 269 36.56 -54.15 56.01
N ASP A 270 37.89 -54.08 55.96
CA ASP A 270 38.81 -54.81 55.08
C ASP A 270 38.76 -54.73 53.53
N GLN A 271 39.88 -54.18 53.04
CA GLN A 271 40.83 -54.78 52.10
C GLN A 271 40.56 -54.84 50.57
N ASN A 272 41.60 -54.33 49.89
CA ASN A 272 42.32 -54.94 48.76
C ASN A 272 41.96 -54.52 47.32
N THR A 273 42.98 -53.94 46.66
CA THR A 273 43.55 -54.25 45.32
C THR A 273 42.57 -54.49 44.16
N ASN A 274 42.76 -53.96 42.95
CA ASN A 274 44.00 -53.87 42.21
C ASN A 274 43.82 -53.00 40.94
N GLU A 275 44.95 -52.48 40.46
CA GLU A 275 45.34 -52.14 39.07
C GLU A 275 44.30 -52.33 37.93
N THR A 276 44.24 -51.42 36.94
CA THR A 276 45.12 -51.39 35.73
C THR A 276 44.49 -50.56 34.59
N SER A 277 45.35 -49.82 33.87
CA SER A 277 45.34 -49.50 32.42
C SER A 277 44.16 -48.72 31.80
N ASN A 278 44.40 -47.52 31.24
CA ASN A 278 45.00 -47.27 29.91
C ASN A 278 44.16 -47.82 28.75
N ASN A 279 43.56 -46.94 27.94
CA ASN A 279 44.14 -46.50 26.67
C ASN A 279 43.21 -45.51 25.95
N ASP A 280 43.84 -44.47 25.39
CA ASP A 280 43.56 -43.72 24.15
C ASP A 280 42.11 -43.62 23.61
#